data_AF-W2LKR4-F1
#
_entry.id   AF-W2LKR4-F1
#
_cell.length_a   1.000
_cell.length_b   1.000
_cell.length_c   1.000
_cell.angle_alpha   90.00
_cell.angle_beta   90.00
_cell.angle_gamma   90.00
#
_symmetry.space_group_name_H-M   'P 1'
#
loop_
_entity.id
_entity.type
_entity.pdbx_description
1 polymer ?
#
loop_
_entity_poly.entity_id
_entity_poly.type
_entity_poly.pdbx_seq_one_letter_code
_entity_poly.pdbx_strand_id
1 'polypeptide(L)' 'SRLDFDEELLPEDSWEPDRLAGESGVKTILEDRMPMSTRTGRAVREFKIQWDDQDEPTW' A
#
# COMPACT_ATOMS: atom_id res chain seq x y z
N SER A 1 16.97 -12.59 -32.20
CA SER A 1 16.89 -13.42 -30.98
C SER A 1 15.75 -12.88 -30.14
N ARG A 2 14.58 -13.50 -30.27
CA ARG A 2 13.46 -13.23 -29.38
C ARG A 2 13.82 -13.94 -28.08
N LEU A 3 13.93 -13.19 -26.98
CA LEU A 3 14.13 -13.76 -25.64
C LEU A 3 13.02 -14.79 -25.45
N ASP A 4 13.38 -16.07 -25.47
CA ASP A 4 12.53 -17.13 -24.97
C ASP A 4 12.48 -16.88 -23.46
N PHE A 5 11.52 -16.06 -23.05
CA PHE A 5 11.08 -16.02 -21.67
C PHE A 5 10.53 -17.42 -21.42
N ASP A 6 11.39 -18.32 -20.95
CA ASP A 6 10.97 -19.54 -20.28
C ASP A 6 10.07 -19.06 -19.12
N GLU A 7 8.77 -19.08 -19.39
CA GLU A 7 7.68 -19.00 -18.43
C GLU A 7 7.68 -20.30 -17.61
N GLU A 8 8.84 -20.64 -17.03
CA GLU A 8 8.86 -21.42 -15.81
C GLU A 8 8.12 -20.52 -14.82
N LEU A 9 6.83 -20.80 -14.64
CA LEU A 9 5.94 -20.07 -13.75
C LEU A 9 6.69 -19.92 -12.44
N LEU A 10 7.17 -18.69 -12.16
CA LEU A 10 7.69 -18.36 -10.86
C LEU A 10 6.68 -18.92 -9.86
N PRO A 11 7.12 -19.60 -8.79
CA PRO A 11 6.19 -20.07 -7.78
C PRO A 11 5.26 -18.91 -7.46
N GLU A 12 3.94 -19.16 -7.37
CA GLU A 12 2.95 -18.14 -7.05
C GLU A 12 3.58 -17.21 -6.04
N ASP A 13 3.75 -15.94 -6.41
CA ASP A 13 4.56 -14.99 -5.69
C ASP A 13 3.94 -14.82 -4.30
N SER A 14 4.35 -15.72 -3.39
CA SER A 14 3.79 -15.92 -2.07
C SER A 14 4.49 -14.95 -1.15
N TRP A 15 4.36 -13.68 -1.48
CA TRP A 15 4.73 -12.61 -0.58
C TRP A 15 3.60 -12.52 0.46
N GLU A 16 3.67 -13.37 1.48
CA GLU A 16 2.97 -13.06 2.72
C GLU A 16 3.88 -12.11 3.48
N PRO A 17 3.46 -10.87 3.77
CA PRO A 17 4.29 -9.99 4.58
C PRO A 17 4.47 -10.66 5.95
N ASP A 18 5.72 -10.87 6.35
CA ASP A 18 6.06 -11.20 7.74
C ASP A 18 5.56 -10.03 8.61
N ARG A 19 4.31 -10.10 9.11
CA ARG A 19 3.72 -9.06 9.97
C ARG A 19 4.56 -8.99 11.24
N LEU A 20 5.38 -7.96 11.37
CA LEU A 20 6.15 -7.70 12.57
C LEU A 20 5.21 -7.31 13.70
N ALA A 21 5.61 -7.59 14.95
CA ALA A 21 4.83 -7.23 16.12
C ALA A 21 4.61 -5.70 16.16
N GLY A 22 3.35 -5.28 16.01
CA GLY A 22 2.96 -3.86 15.96
C GLY A 22 2.61 -3.34 14.56
N GLU A 23 2.66 -4.18 13.52
CA GLU A 23 2.23 -3.80 12.17
C GLU A 23 0.73 -4.08 11.93
N SER A 24 0.02 -3.01 11.64
CA SER A 24 -1.38 -3.00 11.23
C SER A 24 -1.50 -3.17 9.72
N GLY A 25 -2.30 -4.12 9.29
CA GLY A 25 -2.70 -4.27 7.91
C GLY A 25 -3.71 -3.21 7.51
N VAL A 26 -3.59 -2.69 6.30
CA VAL A 26 -4.65 -1.85 5.72
C VAL A 26 -5.84 -2.73 5.36
N LYS A 27 -7.01 -2.44 5.94
CA LYS A 27 -8.26 -3.12 5.59
C LYS A 27 -8.92 -2.49 4.37
N THR A 28 -9.06 -1.17 4.34
CA THR A 28 -9.60 -0.44 3.19
C THR A 28 -9.16 1.02 3.19
N ILE A 29 -9.03 1.60 2.00
CA ILE A 29 -8.90 3.05 1.82
C ILE A 29 -10.31 3.62 1.66
N LEU A 30 -10.70 4.52 2.54
CA LEU A 30 -12.04 5.13 2.57
C LEU A 30 -12.10 6.41 1.73
N GLU A 31 -11.03 7.20 1.73
CA GLU A 31 -10.99 8.51 1.07
C GLU A 31 -9.55 8.87 0.69
N ASP A 32 -9.38 9.66 -0.37
CA ASP A 32 -8.11 10.27 -0.72
C ASP A 32 -8.27 11.79 -0.81
N ARG A 33 -7.22 12.53 -0.42
CA ARG A 33 -7.18 13.98 -0.62
C ARG A 33 -5.78 14.44 -1.02
N MET A 34 -5.74 15.54 -1.76
CA MET A 34 -4.51 16.26 -2.06
C MET A 34 -4.57 17.61 -1.34
N PRO A 35 -4.02 17.72 -0.11
CA PRO A 35 -3.93 19.01 0.55
C PRO A 35 -3.10 19.96 -0.33
N MET A 36 -3.51 21.23 -0.36
CA MET A 36 -2.69 22.26 -1.00
C MET A 36 -1.31 22.26 -0.32
N SER A 37 -0.27 21.96 -1.10
CA SER A 37 1.10 21.80 -0.60
C SER A 37 1.56 23.05 0.13
N THR A 38 1.73 22.96 1.44
CA THR A 38 2.22 24.08 2.26
C THR A 38 3.74 24.15 2.15
N ARG A 39 4.25 25.21 1.52
CA ARG A 39 5.65 25.70 1.58
C ARG A 39 6.72 24.97 0.75
N THR A 40 6.55 23.74 0.30
CA THR A 40 7.55 23.07 -0.57
C THR A 40 6.80 22.28 -1.63
N GLY A 41 7.02 22.58 -2.90
CA GLY A 41 6.18 22.18 -4.04
C GLY A 41 6.14 20.69 -4.40
N ARG A 42 6.16 19.79 -3.41
CA ARG A 42 5.79 18.39 -3.58
C ARG A 42 4.29 18.26 -3.42
N ALA A 43 3.64 17.67 -4.42
CA ALA A 43 2.27 17.20 -4.27
C ALA A 43 2.24 16.13 -3.18
N VAL A 44 1.45 16.36 -2.13
CA VAL A 44 1.18 15.38 -1.07
C VAL A 44 -0.21 14.80 -1.36
N ARG A 45 -0.33 13.48 -1.22
CA ARG A 45 -1.61 12.77 -1.25
C ARG A 45 -1.76 12.05 0.09
N GLU A 46 -2.84 12.35 0.79
CA GLU A 46 -3.21 11.72 2.06
C GLU A 46 -4.35 10.73 1.80
N PHE A 47 -4.42 9.67 2.59
CA PHE A 47 -5.41 8.60 2.44
C PHE A 47 -6.04 8.32 3.78
N LYS A 48 -7.38 8.35 3.82
CA LYS A 48 -8.10 7.88 4.98
C LYS A 48 -8.14 6.36 4.99
N ILE A 49 -7.44 5.73 5.92
CA ILE A 49 -7.24 4.28 6.01
C ILE A 49 -8.08 3.73 7.16
N GLN A 50 -8.85 2.68 6.88
CA GLN A 50 -9.35 1.76 7.90
C GLN A 50 -8.29 0.69 8.13
N TRP A 51 -7.80 0.56 9.35
CA TRP A 51 -6.86 -0.49 9.76
C TRP A 51 -7.59 -1.78 10.13
N ASP A 52 -6.91 -2.93 10.08
CA ASP A 52 -7.50 -4.21 10.46
C ASP A 52 -7.66 -4.36 11.98
N ASP A 53 -6.86 -3.63 12.76
CA ASP A 53 -6.82 -3.66 14.22
C ASP A 53 -7.52 -2.48 14.90
N GLN A 54 -8.07 -1.53 14.14
CA GLN A 54 -8.71 -0.32 14.67
C GLN A 54 -10.14 -0.17 14.16
N ASP A 55 -11.05 0.22 15.05
CA ASP A 55 -12.43 0.56 14.67
C ASP A 55 -12.50 1.91 13.95
N GLU A 56 -11.69 2.89 14.36
CA GLU A 56 -11.70 4.24 13.80
C GLU A 56 -10.64 4.41 12.69
N PRO A 57 -11.00 4.99 11.53
CA PRO A 57 -10.05 5.23 10.45
C PRO A 57 -9.18 6.48 10.70
N THR A 58 -7.93 6.45 10.23
CA THR A 58 -6.98 7.58 10.32
C THR A 58 -6.66 8.16 8.94
N TRP A 59 -6.18 9.40 8.88
CA TRP A 59 -5.71 10.05 7.64
C TRP A 59 -4.23 9.78 7.34
#